data_AF-A0A843K8A2-F1
#
_entry.id   AF-A0A843K8A2-F1
#
_cell.length_a   1.000
_cell.length_b   1.000
_cell.length_c   1.000
_cell.angle_alpha   90.00
_cell.angle_beta   90.00
_cell.angle_gamma   90.00
#
_symmetry.space_group_name_H-M   'P 1'
#
loop_
_entity.id
_entity.type
_entity.pdbx_description
1 polymer ?
#
loop_
_entity_poly.entity_id
_entity_poly.type
_entity_poly.pdbx_seq_one_letter_code
_entity_poly.pdbx_strand_id
1 'polypeptide(L)'
;MISEKDLVERSIEDMQAEASELLSEAERLKEEHEAALQKVMLLRTGSVESRPIDSAEAERLWQEAEELNDSAKESLRLSMEKRLRAADLQHRIKIHDQIQSMDRSDEVWREAAKAGRG
;
A
#
# COMPACT_ATOMS: atom_id res chain seq x y z
N MET A 1 27.98 -2.26 10.15
CA MET A 1 28.48 -0.99 9.62
C MET A 1 27.83 -0.85 8.26
N ILE A 2 26.78 -0.03 8.14
CA ILE A 2 26.10 0.20 6.86
C ILE A 2 27.02 1.11 6.06
N SER A 3 27.50 0.64 4.91
CA SER A 3 28.40 1.39 4.04
C SER A 3 27.64 2.56 3.44
N GLU A 4 28.23 3.75 3.35
CA GLU A 4 27.66 4.92 2.63
C GLU A 4 27.32 4.61 1.16
N LYS A 5 27.84 3.51 0.59
CA LYS A 5 27.48 3.02 -0.74
C LYS A 5 26.18 2.19 -0.79
N ASP A 6 25.70 1.68 0.34
CA ASP A 6 24.37 1.05 0.46
C ASP A 6 23.26 2.09 0.68
N LEU A 7 23.62 3.34 1.02
CA LEU A 7 22.81 4.53 0.78
C LEU A 7 22.83 4.84 -0.72
N VAL A 8 22.41 3.87 -1.52
CA VAL A 8 22.12 4.06 -2.93
C VAL A 8 21.19 5.27 -3.01
N GLU A 9 21.63 6.30 -3.72
CA GLU A 9 20.82 7.43 -4.16
C GLU A 9 19.63 6.88 -4.95
N ARG A 10 18.61 6.39 -4.24
CA ARG A 10 17.31 6.13 -4.86
C ARG A 10 16.82 7.47 -5.33
N SER A 11 16.64 7.59 -6.64
CA SER A 11 16.11 8.83 -7.19
C SER A 11 14.71 9.07 -6.63
N ILE A 12 14.31 10.33 -6.54
CA ILE A 12 12.93 10.69 -6.19
C ILE A 12 11.95 10.01 -7.16
N GLU A 13 12.33 9.87 -8.43
CA GLU A 13 11.57 9.17 -9.46
C GLU A 13 11.37 7.69 -9.09
N ASP A 14 12.40 6.98 -8.62
CA ASP A 14 12.28 5.59 -8.17
C ASP A 14 11.37 5.44 -6.94
N MET A 15 11.40 6.41 -6.02
CA MET A 15 10.51 6.41 -4.85
C MET A 15 9.07 6.74 -5.23
N GLN A 16 8.84 7.62 -6.21
CA GLN A 16 7.52 7.92 -6.75
C GLN A 16 6.93 6.74 -7.52
N ALA A 17 7.76 6.03 -8.30
CA ALA A 17 7.38 4.81 -8.99
C ALA A 17 6.99 3.72 -7.98
N GLU A 18 7.82 3.44 -6.98
CA GLU A 18 7.50 2.46 -5.94
C GLU A 18 6.23 2.83 -5.17
N ALA A 19 6.06 4.09 -4.78
CA ALA A 19 4.85 4.52 -4.09
C ALA A 19 3.59 4.30 -4.95
N SER A 20 3.68 4.54 -6.25
CA SER A 20 2.59 4.30 -7.20
C SER A 20 2.27 2.82 -7.36
N GLU A 21 3.30 1.97 -7.46
CA GLU A 21 3.15 0.51 -7.51
C GLU A 21 2.51 -0.04 -6.22
N LEU A 22 2.97 0.43 -5.05
CA LEU A 22 2.41 0.05 -3.76
C LEU A 22 0.92 0.42 -3.64
N LEU A 23 0.53 1.60 -4.12
CA LEU A 23 -0.86 2.05 -4.12
C LEU A 23 -1.73 1.22 -5.09
N SER A 24 -1.23 0.96 -6.29
CA SER A 24 -1.92 0.12 -7.28
C SER A 24 -2.18 -1.29 -6.74
N GLU A 25 -1.13 -1.89 -6.17
CA GLU A 25 -1.21 -3.22 -5.58
C GLU A 25 -2.11 -3.25 -4.33
N ALA A 26 -2.11 -2.18 -3.53
CA ALA A 26 -3.02 -2.06 -2.40
C ALA A 26 -4.48 -1.99 -2.85
N GLU A 27 -4.78 -1.34 -3.97
CA GLU A 27 -6.14 -1.29 -4.50
C GLU A 27 -6.56 -2.65 -5.05
N ARG A 28 -5.69 -3.32 -5.82
CA ARG A 28 -5.93 -4.70 -6.29
C ARG A 28 -6.26 -5.64 -5.15
N LEU A 29 -5.48 -5.63 -4.07
CA LEU A 29 -5.74 -6.47 -2.89
C LEU A 29 -7.05 -6.14 -2.17
N LYS A 30 -7.47 -4.87 -2.21
CA LYS A 30 -8.75 -4.44 -1.64
C LYS A 30 -9.92 -4.93 -2.50
N GLU A 31 -9.81 -4.83 -3.82
CA GLU A 31 -10.80 -5.39 -4.75
C GLU A 31 -10.92 -6.91 -4.58
N GLU A 32 -9.79 -7.61 -4.43
CA GLU A 32 -9.77 -9.05 -4.15
C GLU A 32 -10.43 -9.40 -2.81
N HIS A 33 -10.18 -8.60 -1.77
CA HIS A 33 -10.86 -8.74 -0.49
C HIS A 33 -12.38 -8.58 -0.65
N GLU A 34 -12.84 -7.55 -1.34
CA GLU A 34 -14.27 -7.30 -1.56
C GLU A 34 -14.92 -8.43 -2.36
N ALA A 35 -14.27 -8.91 -3.42
CA ALA A 35 -14.73 -10.04 -4.22
C ALA A 35 -14.79 -11.34 -3.40
N ALA A 36 -13.78 -11.59 -2.57
CA ALA A 36 -13.77 -12.74 -1.66
C ALA A 36 -14.93 -12.68 -0.66
N LEU A 37 -15.23 -11.51 -0.08
CA LEU A 37 -16.37 -11.34 0.81
C LEU A 37 -17.71 -11.64 0.12
N GLN A 38 -17.89 -11.22 -1.14
CA GLN A 38 -19.08 -11.58 -1.91
C GLN A 38 -19.21 -13.10 -2.07
N LYS A 39 -18.10 -13.78 -2.42
CA LYS A 39 -18.09 -15.25 -2.53
C LYS A 39 -18.36 -15.93 -1.18
N VAL A 40 -17.82 -15.43 -0.07
CA VAL A 40 -18.11 -15.92 1.29
C VAL A 40 -19.61 -15.86 1.58
N MET A 41 -20.28 -14.76 1.25
CA MET A 41 -21.73 -14.64 1.46
C MET A 41 -22.52 -15.68 0.66
N LEU A 42 -22.13 -15.93 -0.60
CA LEU A 42 -22.77 -16.94 -1.44
C LEU A 42 -22.57 -18.35 -0.88
N LEU A 43 -21.35 -18.70 -0.46
CA LEU A 43 -21.03 -20.00 0.13
C LEU A 43 -21.80 -20.22 1.44
N ARG A 44 -21.86 -19.21 2.32
CA ARG A 44 -22.63 -19.29 3.56
C ARG A 44 -24.12 -19.45 3.31
N THR A 45 -24.67 -18.75 2.33
CA THR A 45 -26.07 -18.92 1.91
C THR A 45 -26.32 -20.35 1.42
N GLY A 46 -25.47 -20.84 0.52
CA GLY A 46 -25.56 -22.22 0.00
C GLY A 46 -25.41 -23.29 1.10
N SER A 47 -24.56 -23.05 2.10
CA SER A 47 -24.43 -23.91 3.28
C SER A 47 -25.75 -24.00 4.07
N VAL A 48 -26.39 -22.85 4.33
CA VAL A 48 -27.67 -22.82 5.05
C VAL A 48 -28.78 -23.52 4.26
N GLU A 49 -28.84 -23.30 2.96
CA GLU A 49 -29.86 -23.87 2.07
C GLU A 49 -29.70 -25.39 1.89
N SER A 50 -28.46 -25.89 1.83
CA SER A 50 -28.18 -27.32 1.66
C SER A 50 -28.36 -28.14 2.95
N ARG A 51 -28.27 -27.51 4.13
CA ARG A 51 -28.30 -28.19 5.43
C ARG A 51 -29.47 -29.16 5.68
N PRO A 52 -30.71 -28.88 5.23
CA PRO A 52 -31.83 -29.81 5.39
C PRO A 52 -31.76 -31.04 4.49
N ILE A 53 -30.99 -30.98 3.39
CA ILE A 53 -30.94 -31.99 2.33
C ILE A 53 -29.65 -32.81 2.45
N ASP A 54 -28.52 -32.13 2.63
CA ASP A 54 -27.20 -32.73 2.74
C ASP A 54 -26.36 -31.93 3.74
N SER A 55 -26.23 -32.48 4.94
CA SER A 55 -25.45 -31.84 6.01
C SER A 55 -23.95 -31.85 5.75
N ALA A 56 -23.44 -32.81 4.96
CA ALA A 56 -22.01 -32.90 4.66
C ALA A 56 -21.61 -31.83 3.63
N GLU A 57 -22.44 -31.65 2.60
CA GLU A 57 -22.29 -30.55 1.64
C GLU A 57 -22.35 -29.19 2.33
N ALA A 58 -23.33 -29.00 3.22
CA ALA A 58 -23.48 -27.76 3.98
C ALA A 58 -22.23 -27.42 4.81
N GLU A 59 -21.67 -28.42 5.49
CA GLU A 59 -20.44 -28.24 6.27
C GLU A 59 -19.24 -27.93 5.37
N ARG A 60 -19.11 -28.58 4.22
CA ARG A 60 -18.04 -28.30 3.25
C ARG A 60 -18.09 -26.84 2.77
N LEU A 61 -19.27 -26.37 2.39
CA LEU A 61 -19.48 -24.98 1.95
C LEU A 61 -19.19 -23.98 3.07
N TRP A 62 -19.52 -24.33 4.32
CA TRP A 62 -19.20 -23.51 5.48
C TRP A 62 -17.69 -23.39 5.69
N GLN A 63 -16.97 -24.51 5.63
CA GLN A 63 -15.51 -24.54 5.79
C GLN A 63 -14.80 -23.76 4.67
N GLU A 64 -15.22 -23.94 3.41
CA GLU A 64 -14.68 -23.15 2.30
C GLU A 64 -14.91 -21.64 2.52
N ALA A 65 -16.07 -21.26 3.06
CA ALA A 65 -16.37 -19.87 3.37
C ALA A 65 -15.46 -19.31 4.48
N GLU A 66 -15.14 -20.10 5.51
CA GLU A 66 -14.24 -19.67 6.59
C GLU A 66 -12.79 -19.52 6.10
N GLU A 67 -12.29 -20.50 5.34
CA GLU A 67 -10.94 -20.43 4.74
C GLU A 67 -10.79 -19.20 3.82
N LEU A 68 -11.82 -18.94 3.01
CA LEU A 68 -11.84 -17.78 2.14
C LEU A 68 -11.96 -16.47 2.93
N ASN A 69 -12.74 -16.45 4.01
CA ASN A 69 -12.87 -15.28 4.88
C ASN A 69 -11.53 -14.93 5.56
N ASP A 70 -10.78 -15.92 6.01
CA ASP A 70 -9.45 -15.70 6.59
C ASP A 70 -8.45 -15.21 5.54
N SER A 71 -8.48 -15.78 4.33
CA SER A 71 -7.69 -15.28 3.20
C SER A 71 -8.05 -13.82 2.85
N ALA A 72 -9.35 -13.49 2.86
CA ALA A 72 -9.81 -12.13 2.59
C ALA A 72 -9.30 -11.12 3.63
N LYS A 73 -9.29 -11.49 4.93
CA LYS A 73 -8.73 -10.62 5.99
C LYS A 73 -7.25 -10.35 5.75
N GLU A 74 -6.50 -11.36 5.33
CA GLU A 74 -5.07 -11.22 5.04
C GLU A 74 -4.82 -10.30 3.83
N SER A 75 -5.62 -10.42 2.76
CA SER A 75 -5.55 -9.48 1.62
C SER A 75 -5.79 -8.03 2.06
N LEU A 76 -6.77 -7.80 2.93
CA LEU A 76 -7.02 -6.47 3.48
C LEU A 76 -5.86 -5.97 4.34
N ARG A 77 -5.28 -6.82 5.19
CA ARG A 77 -4.11 -6.50 6.01
C ARG A 77 -2.93 -6.05 5.14
N LEU A 78 -2.63 -6.82 4.09
CA LEU A 78 -1.56 -6.53 3.13
C LEU A 78 -1.82 -5.25 2.34
N SER A 79 -3.08 -5.00 1.94
CA SER A 79 -3.50 -3.75 1.31
C SER A 79 -3.19 -2.55 2.21
N MET A 80 -3.56 -2.60 3.48
CA MET A 80 -3.27 -1.53 4.45
C MET A 80 -1.77 -1.34 4.65
N GLU A 81 -1.01 -2.43 4.79
CA GLU A 81 0.45 -2.38 4.94
C GLU A 81 1.12 -1.67 3.76
N LYS A 82 0.70 -1.98 2.52
CA LYS A 82 1.21 -1.32 1.32
C LYS A 82 0.86 0.16 1.26
N ARG A 83 -0.37 0.55 1.64
CA ARG A 83 -0.76 1.96 1.74
C ARG A 83 0.11 2.73 2.75
N LEU A 84 0.39 2.13 3.92
CA LEU A 84 1.26 2.75 4.93
C LEU A 84 2.68 2.95 4.40
N ARG A 85 3.24 1.94 3.71
CA ARG A 85 4.57 2.06 3.08
C ARG A 85 4.59 3.13 1.98
N ALA A 86 3.56 3.21 1.15
CA ALA A 86 3.47 4.26 0.12
C ALA A 86 3.40 5.66 0.76
N ALA A 87 2.65 5.82 1.85
CA ALA A 87 2.56 7.08 2.57
C ALA A 87 3.91 7.50 3.20
N ASP A 88 4.69 6.55 3.72
CA ASP A 88 6.04 6.81 4.22
C ASP A 88 6.97 7.30 3.10
N LEU A 89 6.96 6.65 1.93
CA LEU A 89 7.74 7.09 0.77
C LEU A 89 7.35 8.49 0.31
N GLN A 90 6.04 8.78 0.22
CA GLN A 90 5.54 10.11 -0.12
C GLN A 90 5.97 11.16 0.92
N HIS A 91 5.98 10.81 2.19
CA HIS A 91 6.45 11.69 3.25
C HIS A 91 7.94 12.00 3.10
N ARG A 92 8.76 10.99 2.81
CA ARG A 92 10.20 11.15 2.57
C ARG A 92 10.49 12.03 1.34
N ILE A 93 9.76 11.84 0.25
CA ILE A 93 9.85 12.70 -0.94
C ILE A 93 9.52 14.15 -0.57
N LYS A 94 8.44 14.38 0.18
CA LYS A 94 8.05 15.72 0.63
C LYS A 94 9.14 16.40 1.46
N ILE A 95 9.78 15.69 2.39
CA ILE A 95 10.89 16.23 3.20
C ILE A 95 12.06 16.62 2.29
N HIS A 96 12.42 15.75 1.34
CA HIS A 96 13.48 16.04 0.37
C HIS A 96 13.18 17.32 -0.43
N ASP A 97 11.97 17.47 -0.95
CA ASP A 97 11.57 18.66 -1.71
C ASP A 97 11.61 19.94 -0.85
N GLN A 98 11.23 19.83 0.42
CA GLN A 98 11.33 20.93 1.38
C GLN A 98 12.79 21.36 1.61
N ILE A 99 13.70 20.40 1.81
CA ILE A 99 15.14 20.68 1.99
C ILE A 99 15.70 21.36 0.73
N GLN A 100 15.44 20.80 -0.46
CA GLN A 100 15.91 21.41 -1.71
C GLN A 100 15.37 22.83 -1.92
N SER A 101 14.12 23.10 -1.50
CA SER A 101 13.54 24.45 -1.62
C SER A 101 14.25 25.48 -0.71
N MET A 102 14.71 25.04 0.47
CA MET A 102 15.47 25.88 1.39
C MET A 102 16.87 26.15 0.86
N ASP A 103 17.57 25.13 0.38
CA ASP A 103 18.92 25.28 -0.20
C ASP A 103 18.93 26.27 -1.37
N ARG A 104 17.95 26.15 -2.28
CA ARG A 104 17.78 27.10 -3.39
C ARG A 104 17.51 28.53 -2.92
N SER A 105 16.76 28.68 -1.83
CA SER A 105 16.46 30.00 -1.25
C SER A 105 17.74 30.67 -0.72
N ASP A 106 18.57 29.91 -0.02
CA ASP A 106 19.85 30.39 0.51
C ASP A 106 20.85 30.76 -0.61
N GLU A 107 20.87 30.01 -1.71
CA GLU A 107 21.65 30.35 -2.90
C GLU A 107 21.20 31.67 -3.53
N VAL A 108 19.89 31.87 -3.69
CA VAL A 108 19.33 33.13 -4.23
C VAL A 108 19.71 34.32 -3.35
N TRP A 109 19.61 34.20 -2.02
CA TRP A 109 20.02 35.25 -1.10
C TRP A 109 21.52 35.55 -1.17
N ARG A 110 22.34 34.52 -1.34
CA ARG A 110 23.80 34.66 -1.46
C ARG A 110 24.20 35.37 -2.76
N GLU A 111 23.56 35.04 -3.87
CA GLU A 111 23.81 35.71 -5.16
C GLU A 111 23.32 37.17 -5.14
N ALA A 112 22.15 37.44 -4.56
CA ALA A 112 21.66 38.81 -4.37
C ALA A 112 22.62 39.65 -3.49
N ALA A 113 23.15 39.07 -2.42
CA ALA A 113 24.12 39.73 -1.54
C ALA A 113 25.51 39.94 -2.16
N LYS A 114 25.87 39.19 -3.22
CA LYS A 114 27.07 39.46 -4.03
C LYS A 114 26.82 40.57 -5.04
N ALA A 115 25.67 40.57 -5.70
CA ALA A 115 25.29 41.58 -6.69
C ALA A 115 25.16 43.00 -6.08
N GLY A 116 24.73 43.11 -4.83
CA GLY A 116 24.62 44.39 -4.12
C GLY A 116 25.92 44.97 -3.56
N ARG A 117 27.08 44.32 -3.78
CA ARG A 117 28.41 44.84 -3.37
C ARG A 117 29.24 45.41 -4.53
N GLY A 118 28.60 45.67 -5.66
CA GLY A 118 29.17 46.35 -6.83
C GLY A 118 28.71 47.80 -6.94
#